data_AF-A0A1E1XS21-F1
#
_entry.id   AF-A0A1E1XS21-F1
#
_cell.length_a   1.000
_cell.length_b   1.000
_cell.length_c   1.000
_cell.angle_alpha   90.00
_cell.angle_beta   90.00
_cell.angle_gamma   90.00
#
_symmetry.space_group_name_H-M   'P 1'
#
loop_
_entity.id
_entity.type
_entity.pdbx_description
1 polymer ?
#
loop_
_entity_poly.entity_id
_entity_poly.type
_entity_poly.pdbx_seq_one_letter_code
_entity_poly.pdbx_strand_id
1 'polypeptide(L)'
;RERRSALDEVTDHPLKSSVITEQRRPAPTERLRQSSNAWVGPDPLSISEGADPLSAMASQQPDLEEQGTAIVEEGSRKTVSPSFEPWEHKKAAILAKYSTAEKLSIATSFLSGGEKVVVKTQSSVTDKVKNRLEQLDDFEEGSVREMLNLSQQEYATRIEELHQALRQAWDQDQRVKALKIAIQCSKLLVDTSVVQFYPSKFVLITDILDNFGQLVYQRIHSKAEYLKPGSKVPVPLPVDFTPDQVPESAKETCRNWFFKIASVRELIPRFYVETAILRCCSFLTRREYSSVLLRLTGAICGIGDPLVAAYARCYLCRVGMSVAPEAHEHVLENFWHFLLTYPQLERPVVQQLLRQQKLDLSTYLTLYCPALDWILQCVAHGASEDLLDQVLARCKAQCNSALLLNSIMTAFRPEFVANRALEFVGLMRDCDDASFPKHVLLRTLGLCLVLADPPEEQRRQVLSQAWKVIAKLRSPADYLSCVEVWIEYPCKHFTVR
;
A
#
# COMPACT_ATOMS: atom_id res chain seq x y z
N ARG A 1 -63.90 -35.45 0.50
CA ARG A 1 -63.51 -36.87 0.44
C ARG A 1 -62.00 -36.90 0.66
N GLU A 2 -61.59 -37.23 1.87
CA GLU A 2 -60.19 -37.33 2.28
C GLU A 2 -59.41 -38.30 1.39
N ARG A 3 -58.11 -38.04 1.20
CA ARG A 3 -57.06 -39.07 1.26
C ARG A 3 -55.70 -38.42 1.57
N ARG A 4 -55.06 -39.03 2.57
CA ARG A 4 -53.80 -38.71 3.25
C ARG A 4 -52.57 -39.20 2.47
N SER A 5 -51.41 -38.77 3.00
CA SER A 5 -50.05 -39.36 2.94
C SER A 5 -49.14 -38.84 1.81
N ALA A 6 -47.85 -38.53 2.02
CA ALA A 6 -46.97 -38.69 3.18
C ALA A 6 -45.85 -37.62 3.12
N LEU A 7 -45.35 -37.20 4.28
CA LEU A 7 -44.12 -36.42 4.44
C LEU A 7 -42.94 -37.38 4.39
N ASP A 8 -42.05 -37.24 3.40
CA ASP A 8 -40.77 -37.95 3.38
C ASP A 8 -39.72 -37.17 4.18
N GLU A 9 -39.06 -37.87 5.09
CA GLU A 9 -37.93 -37.40 5.91
C GLU A 9 -36.68 -37.17 5.04
N VAL A 10 -36.11 -35.95 5.11
CA VAL A 10 -34.82 -35.62 4.49
C VAL A 10 -33.70 -36.13 5.40
N THR A 11 -32.99 -37.18 4.97
CA THR A 11 -31.97 -37.88 5.77
C THR A 11 -30.52 -37.52 5.44
N ASP A 12 -30.27 -36.49 4.62
CA ASP A 12 -28.90 -36.06 4.30
C ASP A 12 -28.68 -34.56 4.56
N HIS A 13 -27.97 -34.27 5.66
CA HIS A 13 -27.45 -32.96 6.01
C HIS A 13 -25.91 -32.93 5.77
N PRO A 14 -25.35 -31.85 5.19
CA PRO A 14 -23.97 -31.81 4.67
C PRO A 14 -22.84 -31.74 5.73
N LEU A 15 -23.06 -32.24 6.95
CA LEU A 15 -22.05 -32.26 8.02
C LEU A 15 -21.98 -33.62 8.72
N LYS A 16 -21.72 -34.70 7.98
CA LYS A 16 -21.28 -35.98 8.58
C LYS A 16 -19.75 -36.09 8.52
N SER A 17 -19.15 -36.28 9.69
CA SER A 17 -17.72 -36.50 9.91
C SER A 17 -17.25 -37.78 9.22
N SER A 18 -16.35 -37.66 8.25
CA SER A 18 -15.76 -38.80 7.55
C SER A 18 -14.42 -39.18 8.19
N VAL A 19 -14.36 -40.39 8.75
CA VAL A 19 -13.12 -41.07 9.15
C VAL A 19 -12.40 -41.50 7.87
N ILE A 20 -11.14 -41.06 7.69
CA ILE A 20 -10.32 -41.40 6.52
C ILE A 20 -9.61 -42.73 6.78
N THR A 21 -9.91 -43.73 5.97
CA THR A 21 -9.11 -44.96 5.82
C THR A 21 -8.29 -44.84 4.53
N GLU A 22 -6.97 -44.89 4.63
CA GLU A 22 -6.05 -44.87 3.48
C GLU A 22 -6.23 -46.10 2.58
N GLN A 23 -6.42 -45.88 1.28
CA GLN A 23 -6.19 -46.89 0.24
C GLN A 23 -5.38 -46.29 -0.91
N ARG A 24 -4.12 -46.71 -1.01
CA ARG A 24 -3.21 -46.47 -2.14
C ARG A 24 -3.65 -47.25 -3.38
N ARG A 25 -3.72 -46.60 -4.56
CA ARG A 25 -3.67 -47.22 -5.90
C ARG A 25 -3.13 -46.23 -6.97
N PRO A 26 -2.66 -46.72 -8.15
CA PRO A 26 -1.40 -46.33 -8.77
C PRO A 26 -1.51 -45.29 -9.93
N ALA A 27 -0.35 -44.79 -10.34
CA ALA A 27 -0.12 -43.70 -11.30
C ALA A 27 -0.57 -43.95 -12.75
N PRO A 28 -0.87 -42.87 -13.52
CA PRO A 28 -0.83 -42.90 -14.98
C PRO A 28 0.14 -41.85 -15.60
N THR A 29 0.97 -42.40 -16.48
CA THR A 29 1.52 -41.95 -17.78
C THR A 29 1.61 -40.45 -18.16
N GLU A 30 2.81 -40.13 -18.64
CA GLU A 30 3.33 -38.86 -19.18
C GLU A 30 2.49 -38.22 -20.30
N ARG A 31 2.33 -36.89 -20.22
CA ARG A 31 2.10 -35.99 -21.36
C ARG A 31 3.02 -34.77 -21.24
N LEU A 32 3.77 -34.52 -22.31
CA LEU A 32 4.75 -33.45 -22.45
C LEU A 32 4.19 -32.07 -22.03
N ARG A 33 4.92 -31.37 -21.15
CA ARG A 33 4.78 -29.92 -20.94
C ARG A 33 6.01 -29.20 -21.48
N GLN A 34 5.76 -28.21 -22.32
CA GLN A 34 6.75 -27.24 -22.80
C GLN A 34 7.28 -26.39 -21.64
N SER A 35 8.60 -26.14 -21.67
CA SER A 35 9.37 -25.44 -20.65
C SER A 35 9.01 -23.96 -20.56
N SER A 36 8.52 -23.53 -19.40
CA SER A 36 8.62 -22.14 -18.94
C SER A 36 9.64 -22.11 -17.81
N ASN A 37 10.65 -21.24 -17.94
CA ASN A 37 11.76 -21.12 -16.98
C ASN A 37 11.26 -20.50 -15.67
N ALA A 38 10.87 -21.36 -14.73
CA ALA A 38 10.70 -21.04 -13.32
C ALA A 38 12.04 -21.25 -12.58
N TRP A 39 12.28 -20.45 -11.54
CA TRP A 39 13.42 -20.53 -10.63
C TRP A 39 13.79 -21.98 -10.23
N VAL A 40 15.10 -22.29 -10.26
CA VAL A 40 15.67 -23.57 -9.81
C VAL A 40 15.93 -23.50 -8.30
N GLY A 41 14.90 -23.79 -7.51
CA GLY A 41 14.97 -24.00 -6.06
C GLY A 41 13.87 -24.98 -5.64
N PRO A 42 14.02 -25.70 -4.51
CA PRO A 42 12.98 -26.63 -4.06
C PRO A 42 11.65 -25.89 -3.83
N ASP A 43 10.55 -26.49 -4.28
CA ASP A 43 9.19 -25.96 -4.12
C ASP A 43 8.90 -25.73 -2.62
N PRO A 44 8.71 -24.46 -2.19
CA PRO A 44 8.53 -24.13 -0.78
C PRO A 44 7.22 -24.66 -0.18
N LEU A 45 6.32 -25.23 -0.98
CA LEU A 45 5.08 -25.84 -0.51
C LEU A 45 5.23 -27.32 -0.12
N SER A 46 6.37 -27.97 -0.41
CA SER A 46 6.56 -29.39 -0.11
C SER A 46 7.10 -29.69 1.29
N ILE A 47 7.36 -28.66 2.10
CA ILE A 47 7.90 -28.78 3.47
C ILE A 47 6.80 -28.36 4.45
N SER A 48 5.79 -29.21 4.64
CA SER A 48 4.72 -28.97 5.61
C SER A 48 4.44 -30.23 6.43
N GLU A 49 5.48 -30.78 7.08
CA GLU A 49 5.31 -31.66 8.23
C GLU A 49 6.40 -31.33 9.27
N GLY A 50 6.12 -30.34 10.12
CA GLY A 50 6.93 -30.05 11.31
C GLY A 50 7.02 -28.57 11.65
N ALA A 51 6.39 -28.17 12.77
CA ALA A 51 6.43 -26.88 13.49
C ALA A 51 6.26 -25.58 12.66
N ASP A 52 5.49 -24.61 13.19
CA ASP A 52 5.38 -23.28 12.58
C ASP A 52 6.79 -22.65 12.45
N PRO A 53 7.23 -22.25 11.24
CA PRO A 53 8.54 -21.67 11.00
C PRO A 53 8.85 -20.44 11.86
N LEU A 54 7.83 -19.71 12.36
CA LEU A 54 8.02 -18.62 13.33
C LEU A 54 8.49 -19.13 14.70
N SER A 55 7.99 -20.27 15.14
CA SER A 55 8.40 -20.91 16.40
C SER A 55 9.81 -21.51 16.30
N ALA A 56 10.21 -21.96 15.11
CA ALA A 56 11.59 -22.41 14.85
C ALA A 56 12.63 -21.27 14.90
N MET A 57 12.21 -20.00 14.74
CA MET A 57 13.13 -18.87 14.91
C MET A 57 13.51 -18.60 16.36
N ALA A 58 12.61 -18.89 17.30
CA ALA A 58 12.87 -18.72 18.72
C ALA A 58 13.95 -19.69 19.22
N SER A 59 14.14 -20.82 18.53
CA SER A 59 15.11 -21.85 18.91
C SER A 59 16.47 -21.72 18.21
N GLN A 60 16.66 -20.79 17.28
CA GLN A 60 17.89 -20.65 16.47
C GLN A 60 18.64 -19.33 16.67
N GLN A 61 18.58 -18.69 17.84
CA GLN A 61 19.45 -17.53 18.15
C GLN A 61 20.85 -17.99 18.60
N PRO A 62 21.92 -17.77 17.83
CA PRO A 62 23.27 -17.69 18.39
C PRO A 62 23.46 -16.31 19.02
N ASP A 63 23.73 -16.30 20.33
CA ASP A 63 24.15 -15.12 21.09
C ASP A 63 25.51 -14.62 20.56
N LEU A 64 25.51 -13.45 19.92
CA LEU A 64 26.72 -12.67 19.69
C LEU A 64 26.42 -11.23 20.09
N GLU A 65 27.01 -10.82 21.22
CA GLU A 65 27.00 -9.46 21.74
C GLU A 65 27.82 -8.54 20.81
N GLU A 66 27.21 -7.49 20.26
CA GLU A 66 27.93 -6.43 19.52
C GLU A 66 27.57 -5.04 20.09
N GLN A 67 28.61 -4.26 20.41
CA GLN A 67 28.52 -2.91 20.93
C GLN A 67 28.21 -1.92 19.79
N GLY A 68 27.09 -1.21 19.91
CA GLY A 68 26.64 -0.25 18.89
C GLY A 68 27.35 1.10 18.97
N THR A 69 28.10 1.45 17.93
CA THR A 69 28.43 2.84 17.59
C THR A 69 27.43 3.33 16.55
N ALA A 70 26.64 4.36 16.90
CA ALA A 70 25.70 5.01 16.01
C ALA A 70 26.44 5.80 14.93
N ILE A 71 26.44 5.29 13.69
CA ILE A 71 26.87 6.03 12.51
C ILE A 71 25.61 6.63 11.87
N VAL A 72 25.52 7.95 11.90
CA VAL A 72 24.52 8.72 11.13
C VAL A 72 25.08 8.89 9.72
N GLU A 73 24.52 8.19 8.74
CA GLU A 73 24.83 8.43 7.32
C GLU A 73 23.62 9.03 6.59
N GLU A 74 23.83 10.24 6.08
CA GLU A 74 23.04 10.86 5.02
C GLU A 74 23.19 10.04 3.74
N GLY A 75 22.19 9.21 3.46
CA GLY A 75 22.13 8.46 2.20
C GLY A 75 21.98 9.41 1.02
N SER A 76 22.94 9.34 0.09
CA SER A 76 22.83 9.88 -1.27
C SER A 76 21.62 9.24 -1.96
N ARG A 77 20.46 9.91 -1.87
CA ARG A 77 19.35 9.71 -2.80
C ARG A 77 19.94 9.93 -4.19
N LYS A 78 20.01 8.88 -5.02
CA LYS A 78 20.06 9.08 -6.47
C LYS A 78 18.88 9.99 -6.80
N THR A 79 19.18 11.25 -7.06
CA THR A 79 18.19 12.32 -7.10
C THR A 79 17.28 12.05 -8.28
N VAL A 80 16.09 11.55 -8.00
CA VAL A 80 14.96 11.65 -8.92
C VAL A 80 14.88 13.10 -9.36
N SER A 81 14.62 13.36 -10.64
CA SER A 81 14.68 14.71 -11.22
C SER A 81 14.00 15.75 -10.32
N PRO A 82 14.45 17.01 -10.30
CA PRO A 82 13.86 18.05 -9.45
C PRO A 82 12.36 18.29 -9.70
N SER A 83 11.83 17.81 -10.83
CA SER A 83 10.41 17.83 -11.18
C SER A 83 9.57 16.70 -10.55
N PHE A 84 10.18 15.71 -9.90
CA PHE A 84 9.46 14.60 -9.27
C PHE A 84 9.17 14.92 -7.81
N GLU A 85 7.90 15.11 -7.47
CA GLU A 85 7.47 15.42 -6.11
C GLU A 85 7.69 14.22 -5.17
N PRO A 86 8.45 14.38 -4.07
CA PRO A 86 8.59 13.32 -3.06
C PRO A 86 7.27 12.94 -2.37
N TRP A 87 7.11 11.66 -2.02
CA TRP A 87 5.94 11.15 -1.29
C TRP A 87 5.70 11.88 0.04
N GLU A 88 6.77 12.29 0.73
CA GLU A 88 6.70 13.02 2.00
C GLU A 88 5.86 14.30 1.92
N HIS A 89 5.87 15.01 0.79
CA HIS A 89 5.07 16.22 0.62
C HIS A 89 3.56 15.91 0.49
N LYS A 90 3.22 14.72 -0.04
CA LYS A 90 1.83 14.29 -0.19
C LYS A 90 1.23 13.80 1.13
N LYS A 91 2.04 13.24 2.04
CA LYS A 91 1.55 12.67 3.32
C LYS A 91 0.74 13.66 4.15
N ALA A 92 1.26 14.87 4.35
CA ALA A 92 0.59 15.88 5.17
C ALA A 92 -0.79 16.26 4.60
N ALA A 93 -0.88 16.42 3.27
CA ALA A 93 -2.14 16.71 2.60
C ALA A 93 -3.14 15.55 2.71
N ILE A 94 -2.67 14.30 2.61
CA ILE A 94 -3.52 13.10 2.78
C ILE A 94 -4.07 13.04 4.20
N LEU A 95 -3.20 13.16 5.22
CA LEU A 95 -3.59 13.09 6.63
C LEU A 95 -4.57 14.21 7.02
N ALA A 96 -4.41 15.40 6.44
CA ALA A 96 -5.33 16.52 6.68
C ALA A 96 -6.68 16.35 5.97
N LYS A 97 -6.69 15.79 4.75
CA LYS A 97 -7.89 15.68 3.91
C LYS A 97 -8.77 14.48 4.30
N TYR A 98 -8.16 13.32 4.54
CA TYR A 98 -8.89 12.06 4.74
C TYR A 98 -9.05 11.78 6.24
N SER A 99 -9.86 12.62 6.89
CA SER A 99 -10.25 12.51 8.30
C SER A 99 -11.59 11.78 8.47
N THR A 100 -11.88 11.29 9.67
CA THR A 100 -13.19 10.69 9.99
C THR A 100 -13.66 11.04 11.39
N ALA A 101 -14.97 11.22 11.54
CA ALA A 101 -15.67 11.28 12.82
C ALA A 101 -16.27 9.91 13.22
N GLU A 102 -16.18 8.91 12.34
CA GLU A 102 -16.63 7.55 12.62
C GLU A 102 -15.68 6.84 13.57
N LYS A 103 -16.23 5.82 14.21
CA LYS A 103 -15.55 5.02 15.23
C LYS A 103 -14.70 3.94 14.58
N LEU A 104 -13.38 4.05 14.75
CA LEU A 104 -12.38 3.14 14.21
C LEU A 104 -12.15 1.94 15.14
N SER A 105 -11.55 0.88 14.59
CA SER A 105 -11.10 -0.28 15.36
C SER A 105 -9.68 -0.70 14.99
N ILE A 106 -9.00 -1.34 15.95
CA ILE A 106 -7.70 -1.96 15.78
C ILE A 106 -7.76 -3.34 16.43
N ALA A 107 -7.44 -4.39 15.66
CA ALA A 107 -7.24 -5.72 16.20
C ALA A 107 -5.73 -6.01 16.23
N THR A 108 -5.14 -6.10 17.43
CA THR A 108 -3.71 -6.41 17.60
C THR A 108 -3.44 -7.02 18.96
N SER A 109 -2.51 -7.98 19.02
CA SER A 109 -2.03 -8.57 20.27
C SER A 109 -0.93 -7.75 20.96
N PHE A 110 -0.44 -6.67 20.32
CA PHE A 110 0.73 -5.90 20.80
C PHE A 110 0.38 -4.62 21.55
N LEU A 111 -0.90 -4.27 21.68
CA LEU A 111 -1.34 -3.09 22.44
C LEU A 111 -2.01 -3.52 23.75
N SER A 112 -1.59 -2.91 24.85
CA SER A 112 -2.28 -3.05 26.14
C SER A 112 -3.64 -2.37 26.06
N GLY A 113 -4.69 -3.11 26.42
CA GLY A 113 -6.08 -2.65 26.41
C GLY A 113 -6.21 -1.34 27.20
N GLY A 114 -6.79 -0.32 26.57
CA GLY A 114 -7.13 0.92 27.27
C GLY A 114 -8.27 0.67 28.24
N GLU A 115 -8.00 0.13 29.44
CA GLU A 115 -8.87 0.40 30.57
C GLU A 115 -8.78 1.90 30.82
N LYS A 116 -9.92 2.59 30.68
CA LYS A 116 -10.09 3.90 31.29
C LYS A 116 -9.78 3.71 32.77
N VAL A 117 -8.63 4.22 33.21
CA VAL A 117 -8.26 4.30 34.62
C VAL A 117 -9.23 5.27 35.29
N VAL A 118 -10.40 4.75 35.67
CA VAL A 118 -11.23 5.38 36.69
C VAL A 118 -10.52 5.07 37.99
N VAL A 119 -9.71 6.02 38.46
CA VAL A 119 -9.13 6.01 39.79
C VAL A 119 -10.27 5.94 40.80
N LYS A 120 -10.63 4.74 41.24
CA LYS A 120 -11.37 4.52 42.49
C LYS A 120 -10.52 3.67 43.41
N THR A 121 -9.95 4.37 44.37
CA THR A 121 -9.22 3.90 45.52
C THR A 121 -10.04 2.86 46.29
N GLN A 122 -9.64 1.58 46.18
CA GLN A 122 -9.73 0.47 47.16
C GLN A 122 -9.75 -0.87 46.42
N SER A 123 -8.57 -1.45 46.17
CA SER A 123 -8.45 -2.77 45.53
C SER A 123 -8.78 -3.89 46.53
N SER A 124 -9.83 -4.65 46.24
CA SER A 124 -10.20 -5.86 46.99
C SER A 124 -9.29 -7.05 46.61
N VAL A 125 -9.29 -8.11 47.41
CA VAL A 125 -8.51 -9.35 47.13
C VAL A 125 -8.90 -9.95 45.78
N THR A 126 -10.15 -9.75 45.33
CA THR A 126 -10.68 -10.16 44.04
C THR A 126 -10.00 -9.44 42.87
N ASP A 127 -9.66 -8.16 43.03
CA ASP A 127 -8.95 -7.36 42.01
C ASP A 127 -7.49 -7.79 41.88
N LYS A 128 -6.88 -8.31 42.96
CA LYS A 128 -5.53 -8.89 42.92
C LYS A 128 -5.51 -10.25 42.24
N VAL A 129 -6.57 -11.05 42.39
CA VAL A 129 -6.72 -12.32 41.67
C VAL A 129 -7.02 -12.07 40.19
N LYS A 130 -7.88 -11.09 39.86
CA LYS A 130 -8.14 -10.67 38.49
C LYS A 130 -6.88 -10.12 37.81
N ASN A 131 -6.13 -9.22 38.45
CA ASN A 131 -4.84 -8.75 37.94
C ASN A 131 -3.81 -9.88 37.77
N ARG A 132 -3.80 -10.89 38.65
CA ARG A 132 -2.91 -12.05 38.49
C ARG A 132 -3.36 -12.99 37.38
N LEU A 133 -4.66 -13.10 37.14
CA LEU A 133 -5.21 -13.89 36.04
C LEU A 133 -4.99 -13.19 34.70
N GLU A 134 -5.13 -11.86 34.64
CA GLU A 134 -4.78 -11.03 33.48
C GLU A 134 -3.27 -11.02 33.21
N GLN A 135 -2.42 -11.05 34.25
CA GLN A 135 -0.98 -11.26 34.10
C GLN A 135 -0.63 -12.67 33.60
N LEU A 136 -1.42 -13.69 33.93
CA LEU A 136 -1.27 -15.05 33.38
C LEU A 136 -1.77 -15.12 31.92
N ASP A 137 -2.77 -14.32 31.56
CA ASP A 137 -3.25 -14.14 30.18
C ASP A 137 -2.24 -13.33 29.33
N ASP A 138 -1.46 -12.42 29.94
CA ASP A 138 -0.34 -11.73 29.31
C ASP A 138 0.87 -12.67 29.06
N PHE A 139 0.95 -13.83 29.72
CA PHE A 139 1.90 -14.90 29.35
C PHE A 139 1.44 -15.69 28.12
N GLU A 140 0.16 -15.64 27.75
CA GLU A 140 -0.33 -16.07 26.44
C GLU A 140 -0.18 -14.91 25.45
N GLU A 141 0.99 -14.84 24.81
CA GLU A 141 1.40 -13.93 23.72
C GLU A 141 0.51 -14.03 22.44
N GLY A 142 -0.75 -14.48 22.56
CA GLY A 142 -1.62 -14.93 21.49
C GLY A 142 -3.07 -14.44 21.53
N SER A 143 -3.55 -13.74 22.57
CA SER A 143 -4.90 -13.16 22.52
C SER A 143 -4.89 -11.88 21.66
N VAL A 144 -5.44 -11.98 20.44
CA VAL A 144 -5.71 -10.80 19.60
C VAL A 144 -6.78 -9.98 20.31
N ARG A 145 -6.42 -8.78 20.81
CA ARG A 145 -7.36 -7.89 21.48
C ARG A 145 -7.94 -6.92 20.46
N GLU A 146 -9.27 -6.80 20.45
CA GLU A 146 -9.99 -5.85 19.60
C GLU A 146 -10.24 -4.54 20.36
N MET A 147 -9.54 -3.49 19.96
CA MET A 147 -9.83 -2.12 20.38
C MET A 147 -10.91 -1.56 19.46
N LEU A 148 -12.12 -1.40 19.99
CA LEU A 148 -13.25 -0.86 19.27
C LEU A 148 -13.49 0.60 19.64
N ASN A 149 -14.24 1.31 18.81
CA ASN A 149 -14.78 2.64 19.11
C ASN A 149 -13.74 3.76 19.30
N LEU A 150 -12.62 3.70 18.59
CA LEU A 150 -11.55 4.70 18.64
C LEU A 150 -11.93 5.93 17.81
N SER A 151 -11.64 7.12 18.34
CA SER A 151 -11.58 8.35 17.53
C SER A 151 -10.36 8.31 16.59
N GLN A 152 -10.34 9.20 15.60
CA GLN A 152 -9.17 9.36 14.71
C GLN A 152 -7.87 9.64 15.49
N GLN A 153 -7.92 10.50 16.50
CA GLN A 153 -6.74 10.84 17.30
C GLN A 153 -6.29 9.64 18.14
N GLU A 154 -7.22 8.92 18.77
CA GLU A 154 -6.89 7.70 19.52
C GLU A 154 -6.31 6.63 18.60
N TYR A 155 -6.88 6.45 17.40
CA TYR A 155 -6.33 5.52 16.40
C TYR A 155 -4.88 5.90 16.04
N ALA A 156 -4.62 7.16 15.72
CA ALA A 156 -3.27 7.64 15.41
C ALA A 156 -2.29 7.40 16.58
N THR A 157 -2.72 7.67 17.82
CA THR A 157 -1.94 7.37 19.02
C THR A 157 -1.62 5.87 19.14
N ARG A 158 -2.60 4.99 18.88
CA ARG A 158 -2.39 3.54 18.91
C ARG A 158 -1.43 3.04 17.82
N ILE A 159 -1.46 3.65 16.63
CA ILE A 159 -0.49 3.34 15.58
C ILE A 159 0.92 3.79 16.00
N GLU A 160 1.05 4.96 16.64
CA GLU A 160 2.34 5.42 17.17
C GLU A 160 2.85 4.53 18.32
N GLU A 161 1.97 4.03 19.19
CA GLU A 161 2.32 3.01 20.20
C GLU A 161 2.88 1.73 19.55
N LEU A 162 2.29 1.26 18.45
CA LEU A 162 2.84 0.13 17.68
C LEU A 162 4.20 0.44 17.07
N HIS A 163 4.40 1.66 16.58
CA HIS A 163 5.68 2.11 16.05
C HIS A 163 6.77 2.12 17.13
N GLN A 164 6.45 2.63 18.32
CA GLN A 164 7.35 2.63 19.47
C GLN A 164 7.64 1.20 19.95
N ALA A 165 6.62 0.33 20.03
CA ALA A 165 6.80 -1.07 20.39
C ALA A 165 7.72 -1.81 19.39
N LEU A 166 7.62 -1.50 18.10
CA LEU A 166 8.50 -2.04 17.06
C LEU A 166 9.97 -1.63 17.32
N ARG A 167 10.22 -0.34 17.59
CA ARG A 167 11.56 0.16 17.91
C ARG A 167 12.11 -0.44 19.19
N GLN A 168 11.32 -0.48 20.26
CA GLN A 168 11.73 -1.09 21.53
C GLN A 168 12.06 -2.58 21.38
N ALA A 169 11.22 -3.34 20.67
CA ALA A 169 11.51 -4.75 20.38
C ALA A 169 12.78 -4.90 19.53
N TRP A 170 13.03 -3.96 18.61
CA TRP A 170 14.26 -3.93 17.84
C TRP A 170 15.49 -3.62 18.72
N ASP A 171 15.42 -2.64 19.60
CA ASP A 171 16.54 -2.27 20.47
C ASP A 171 16.88 -3.36 21.48
N GLN A 172 15.90 -4.18 21.87
CA GLN A 172 16.05 -5.34 22.75
C GLN A 172 16.46 -6.64 22.01
N ASP A 173 16.87 -6.54 20.74
CA ASP A 173 17.19 -7.68 19.86
C ASP A 173 16.06 -8.72 19.68
N GLN A 174 14.81 -8.36 20.00
CA GLN A 174 13.63 -9.21 19.81
C GLN A 174 13.15 -9.19 18.35
N ARG A 175 13.99 -9.67 17.42
CA ARG A 175 13.75 -9.58 15.96
C ARG A 175 12.48 -10.27 15.50
N VAL A 176 12.14 -11.40 16.11
CA VAL A 176 10.90 -12.14 15.82
C VAL A 176 9.68 -11.32 16.22
N LYS A 177 9.72 -10.66 17.38
CA LYS A 177 8.66 -9.78 17.86
C LYS A 177 8.50 -8.55 16.95
N ALA A 178 9.61 -7.92 16.55
CA ALA A 178 9.57 -6.80 15.60
C ALA A 178 8.93 -7.21 14.25
N LEU A 179 9.28 -8.40 13.73
CA LEU A 179 8.65 -8.94 12.52
C LEU A 179 7.15 -9.20 12.73
N LYS A 180 6.75 -9.80 13.86
CA LYS A 180 5.32 -10.01 14.18
C LYS A 180 4.56 -8.68 14.25
N ILE A 181 5.13 -7.62 14.82
CA ILE A 181 4.53 -6.28 14.86
C ILE A 181 4.34 -5.73 13.44
N ALA A 182 5.35 -5.82 12.56
CA ALA A 182 5.25 -5.37 11.16
C ALA A 182 4.17 -6.14 10.37
N ILE A 183 4.05 -7.45 10.61
CA ILE A 183 2.97 -8.28 10.06
C ILE A 183 1.60 -7.79 10.54
N GLN A 184 1.44 -7.52 11.84
CA GLN A 184 0.17 -7.03 12.39
C GLN A 184 -0.19 -5.63 11.86
N CYS A 185 0.79 -4.72 11.75
CA CYS A 185 0.57 -3.41 11.12
C CYS A 185 0.06 -3.58 9.68
N SER A 186 0.67 -4.48 8.90
CA SER A 186 0.23 -4.76 7.53
C SER A 186 -1.19 -5.35 7.45
N LYS A 187 -1.62 -6.12 8.46
CA LYS A 187 -3.00 -6.64 8.53
C LYS A 187 -4.05 -5.54 8.67
N LEU A 188 -3.72 -4.41 9.30
CA LEU A 188 -4.64 -3.28 9.44
C LEU A 188 -5.03 -2.65 8.10
N LEU A 189 -4.24 -2.90 7.04
CA LEU A 189 -4.53 -2.45 5.67
C LEU A 189 -5.55 -3.33 4.93
N VAL A 190 -5.88 -4.51 5.48
CA VAL A 190 -6.96 -5.38 4.97
C VAL A 190 -8.32 -4.79 5.32
N ASP A 191 -8.43 -4.16 6.48
CA ASP A 191 -9.69 -3.63 6.99
C ASP A 191 -10.15 -2.40 6.17
N THR A 192 -11.39 -2.41 5.71
CA THR A 192 -12.03 -1.28 5.01
C THR A 192 -13.31 -0.81 5.73
N SER A 193 -13.46 -1.17 7.02
CA SER A 193 -14.61 -0.83 7.86
C SER A 193 -14.93 0.66 7.97
N VAL A 194 -13.93 1.54 7.86
CA VAL A 194 -14.09 3.00 7.76
C VAL A 194 -13.30 3.48 6.55
N VAL A 195 -13.92 3.32 5.38
CA VAL A 195 -13.25 3.47 4.09
C VAL A 195 -12.75 4.89 3.82
N GLN A 196 -13.47 5.92 4.32
CA GLN A 196 -13.10 7.34 4.14
C GLN A 196 -11.74 7.69 4.77
N PHE A 197 -11.35 6.96 5.83
CA PHE A 197 -10.07 7.13 6.52
C PHE A 197 -8.94 6.27 5.94
N TYR A 198 -9.24 5.41 4.96
CA TYR A 198 -8.29 4.46 4.40
C TYR A 198 -6.99 5.12 3.87
N PRO A 199 -7.03 6.26 3.16
CA PRO A 199 -5.80 6.93 2.69
C PRO A 199 -4.87 7.35 3.84
N SER A 200 -5.43 7.92 4.90
CA SER A 200 -4.68 8.31 6.10
C SER A 200 -4.13 7.10 6.84
N LYS A 201 -4.95 6.06 7.01
CA LYS A 201 -4.51 4.79 7.59
C LYS A 201 -3.33 4.20 6.82
N PHE A 202 -3.40 4.19 5.49
CA PHE A 202 -2.32 3.72 4.64
C PHE A 202 -1.01 4.46 4.91
N VAL A 203 -1.03 5.78 4.97
CA VAL A 203 0.17 6.59 5.27
C VAL A 203 0.76 6.21 6.62
N LEU A 204 -0.07 6.17 7.68
CA LEU A 204 0.40 5.87 9.04
C LEU A 204 1.03 4.48 9.15
N ILE A 205 0.42 3.47 8.53
CA ILE A 205 0.93 2.09 8.59
C ILE A 205 2.20 1.93 7.74
N THR A 206 2.23 2.49 6.54
CA THR A 206 3.38 2.34 5.64
C THR A 206 4.64 3.04 6.17
N ASP A 207 4.50 4.06 7.01
CA ASP A 207 5.63 4.66 7.73
C ASP A 207 6.30 3.69 8.72
N ILE A 208 5.51 2.89 9.43
CA ILE A 208 6.03 1.83 10.32
C ILE A 208 6.75 0.76 9.50
N LEU A 209 6.19 0.37 8.36
CA LEU A 209 6.79 -0.62 7.48
C LEU A 209 8.10 -0.13 6.86
N ASP A 210 8.16 1.12 6.42
CA ASP A 210 9.38 1.75 5.93
C ASP A 210 10.46 1.78 7.02
N ASN A 211 10.09 2.11 8.27
CA ASN A 211 11.00 2.06 9.41
C ASN A 211 11.53 0.63 9.65
N PHE A 212 10.65 -0.36 9.67
CA PHE A 212 11.03 -1.77 9.79
C PHE A 212 12.00 -2.20 8.67
N GLY A 213 11.70 -1.85 7.41
CA GLY A 213 12.55 -2.15 6.26
C GLY A 213 13.95 -1.52 6.39
N GLN A 214 14.01 -0.28 6.85
CA GLN A 214 15.26 0.44 7.10
C GLN A 214 16.09 -0.21 8.23
N LEU A 215 15.44 -0.61 9.33
CA LEU A 215 16.08 -1.30 10.44
C LEU A 215 16.69 -2.65 9.99
N VAL A 216 15.94 -3.45 9.22
CA VAL A 216 16.45 -4.71 8.64
C VAL A 216 17.64 -4.47 7.73
N TYR A 217 17.55 -3.47 6.85
CA TYR A 217 18.65 -3.11 5.95
C TYR A 217 19.92 -2.73 6.71
N GLN A 218 19.80 -1.85 7.72
CA GLN A 218 20.94 -1.41 8.55
C GLN A 218 21.62 -2.58 9.26
N ARG A 219 20.84 -3.53 9.79
CA ARG A 219 21.39 -4.73 10.44
C ARG A 219 22.15 -5.64 9.46
N ILE A 220 21.63 -5.84 8.26
CA ILE A 220 22.33 -6.65 7.26
C ILE A 220 23.61 -5.93 6.83
N HIS A 221 23.54 -4.61 6.65
CA HIS A 221 24.70 -3.77 6.31
C HIS A 221 25.79 -3.82 7.37
N SER A 222 25.45 -3.72 8.67
CA SER A 222 26.42 -3.80 9.76
C SER A 222 27.10 -5.18 9.83
N LYS A 223 26.35 -6.26 9.58
CA LYS A 223 26.91 -7.62 9.50
C LYS A 223 27.75 -7.89 8.25
N ALA A 224 27.73 -6.97 7.29
CA ALA A 224 28.41 -7.12 6.02
C ALA A 224 29.76 -6.39 5.98
N GLU A 225 30.30 -5.98 7.13
CA GLU A 225 31.69 -5.54 7.24
C GLU A 225 32.63 -6.54 6.55
N TYR A 226 33.49 -6.02 5.68
CA TYR A 226 34.37 -6.83 4.85
C TYR A 226 35.83 -6.46 5.09
N LEU A 227 36.70 -7.46 5.00
CA LEU A 227 38.15 -7.26 5.04
C LEU A 227 38.61 -6.82 3.66
N LYS A 228 39.19 -5.61 3.55
CA LYS A 228 39.82 -5.17 2.30
C LYS A 228 40.99 -6.11 1.95
N PRO A 229 41.18 -6.49 0.67
CA PRO A 229 42.34 -7.29 0.27
C PRO A 229 43.65 -6.61 0.72
N GLY A 230 44.43 -7.30 1.56
CA GLY A 230 45.68 -6.77 2.13
C GLY A 230 45.56 -6.02 3.46
N SER A 231 44.35 -5.87 4.03
CA SER A 231 44.12 -5.28 5.35
C SER A 231 43.44 -6.28 6.30
N LYS A 232 43.82 -6.25 7.58
CA LYS A 232 43.15 -7.00 8.66
C LYS A 232 42.06 -6.20 9.38
N VAL A 233 41.83 -4.95 8.96
CA VAL A 233 40.84 -4.06 9.57
C VAL A 233 39.51 -4.23 8.82
N PRO A 234 38.42 -4.60 9.51
CA PRO A 234 37.07 -4.59 8.95
C PRO A 234 36.70 -3.18 8.48
N VAL A 235 36.13 -3.06 7.29
CA VAL A 235 35.62 -1.79 6.76
C VAL A 235 34.14 -1.97 6.44
N PRO A 236 33.28 -0.99 6.76
CA PRO A 236 31.88 -1.02 6.34
C PRO A 236 31.77 -1.08 4.82
N LEU A 237 30.69 -1.67 4.32
CA LEU A 237 30.39 -1.66 2.90
C LEU A 237 30.24 -0.22 2.38
N PRO A 238 30.75 0.09 1.17
CA PRO A 238 30.46 1.36 0.51
C PRO A 238 28.97 1.51 0.21
N VAL A 239 28.47 2.75 0.09
CA VAL A 239 27.06 3.03 -0.26
C VAL A 239 26.62 2.37 -1.58
N ASP A 240 27.50 2.36 -2.59
CA ASP A 240 27.28 1.71 -3.89
C ASP A 240 27.97 0.33 -3.97
N PHE A 241 27.85 -0.47 -2.91
CA PHE A 241 28.42 -1.80 -2.89
C PHE A 241 27.80 -2.71 -3.97
N THR A 242 28.52 -3.77 -4.28
CA THR A 242 28.04 -4.84 -5.15
C THR A 242 27.87 -6.14 -4.36
N PRO A 243 26.94 -7.04 -4.73
CA PRO A 243 26.75 -8.32 -4.06
C PRO A 243 28.02 -9.16 -3.95
N ASP A 244 28.98 -9.00 -4.86
CA ASP A 244 30.26 -9.73 -4.81
C ASP A 244 31.15 -9.27 -3.64
N GLN A 245 30.93 -8.06 -3.13
CA GLN A 245 31.63 -7.51 -1.97
C GLN A 245 30.96 -7.90 -0.64
N VAL A 246 29.74 -8.44 -0.69
CA VAL A 246 28.96 -8.81 0.50
C VAL A 246 29.41 -10.19 0.99
N PRO A 247 29.86 -10.33 2.27
CA PRO A 247 30.21 -11.61 2.86
C PRO A 247 29.05 -12.62 2.84
N GLU A 248 29.37 -13.92 2.75
CA GLU A 248 28.34 -14.96 2.66
C GLU A 248 27.46 -15.03 3.91
N SER A 249 28.01 -14.74 5.10
CA SER A 249 27.24 -14.66 6.36
C SER A 249 26.15 -13.58 6.33
N ALA A 250 26.44 -12.43 5.74
CA ALA A 250 25.46 -11.35 5.55
C ALA A 250 24.43 -11.72 4.48
N LYS A 251 24.84 -12.37 3.39
CA LYS A 251 23.91 -12.90 2.37
C LYS A 251 22.96 -13.93 2.97
N GLU A 252 23.46 -14.85 3.78
CA GLU A 252 22.65 -15.85 4.47
C GLU A 252 21.66 -15.19 5.44
N THR A 253 22.11 -14.19 6.20
CA THR A 253 21.21 -13.39 7.05
C THR A 253 20.11 -12.71 6.23
N CYS A 254 20.45 -12.15 5.07
CA CYS A 254 19.49 -11.54 4.16
C CYS A 254 18.50 -12.55 3.58
N ARG A 255 18.96 -13.72 3.10
CA ARG A 255 18.10 -14.80 2.59
C ARG A 255 17.15 -15.31 3.68
N ASN A 256 17.65 -15.45 4.90
CA ASN A 256 16.82 -15.83 6.05
C ASN A 256 15.67 -14.86 6.27
N TRP A 257 15.87 -13.54 6.17
CA TRP A 257 14.77 -12.58 6.24
C TRP A 257 13.73 -12.80 5.14
N PHE A 258 14.16 -12.99 3.89
CA PHE A 258 13.24 -13.29 2.78
C PHE A 258 12.47 -14.59 2.98
N PHE A 259 13.12 -15.67 3.44
CA PHE A 259 12.45 -16.95 3.71
C PHE A 259 11.40 -16.83 4.82
N LYS A 260 11.73 -16.09 5.88
CA LYS A 260 10.84 -15.82 7.02
C LYS A 260 9.60 -15.02 6.63
N ILE A 261 9.76 -14.10 5.68
CA ILE A 261 8.63 -13.33 5.14
C ILE A 261 7.84 -14.18 4.15
N ALA A 262 8.51 -14.97 3.31
CA ALA A 262 7.87 -15.86 2.36
C ALA A 262 6.94 -16.89 3.02
N SER A 263 7.28 -17.33 4.25
CA SER A 263 6.45 -18.24 5.06
C SER A 263 5.20 -17.61 5.66
N VAL A 264 5.00 -16.29 5.57
CA VAL A 264 3.75 -15.64 5.99
C VAL A 264 2.62 -16.07 5.06
N ARG A 265 1.60 -16.75 5.61
CA ARG A 265 0.52 -17.37 4.83
C ARG A 265 -0.42 -16.35 4.19
N GLU A 266 -0.70 -15.25 4.87
CA GLU A 266 -1.63 -14.23 4.41
C GLU A 266 -1.00 -13.33 3.35
N LEU A 267 -1.70 -13.13 2.23
CA LEU A 267 -1.19 -12.41 1.06
C LEU A 267 -0.79 -10.96 1.37
N ILE A 268 -1.70 -10.18 1.98
CA ILE A 268 -1.50 -8.74 2.21
C ILE A 268 -0.32 -8.49 3.16
N PRO A 269 -0.26 -9.11 4.37
CA PRO A 269 0.89 -8.93 5.24
C PRO A 269 2.21 -9.37 4.62
N ARG A 270 2.22 -10.52 3.92
CA ARG A 270 3.43 -10.97 3.20
C ARG A 270 3.88 -9.95 2.16
N PHE A 271 2.96 -9.46 1.33
CA PHE A 271 3.25 -8.50 0.27
C PHE A 271 3.86 -7.21 0.83
N TYR A 272 3.25 -6.61 1.86
CA TYR A 272 3.70 -5.34 2.42
C TYR A 272 5.05 -5.47 3.12
N VAL A 273 5.25 -6.52 3.91
CA VAL A 273 6.53 -6.75 4.62
C VAL A 273 7.64 -7.13 3.64
N GLU A 274 7.35 -7.94 2.61
CA GLU A 274 8.32 -8.26 1.56
C GLU A 274 8.73 -7.01 0.77
N THR A 275 7.76 -6.17 0.42
CA THR A 275 8.01 -4.91 -0.27
C THR A 275 8.80 -3.93 0.62
N ALA A 276 8.52 -3.88 1.93
CA ALA A 276 9.25 -3.02 2.86
C ALA A 276 10.76 -3.33 2.93
N ILE A 277 11.14 -4.60 2.86
CA ILE A 277 12.55 -5.01 2.91
C ILE A 277 13.20 -5.10 1.52
N LEU A 278 12.51 -4.69 0.46
CA LEU A 278 12.96 -4.91 -0.92
C LEU A 278 14.35 -4.34 -1.19
N ARG A 279 14.73 -3.23 -0.54
CA ARG A 279 16.09 -2.66 -0.62
C ARG A 279 17.18 -3.68 -0.29
N CYS A 280 16.89 -4.64 0.60
CA CYS A 280 17.83 -5.70 1.00
C CYS A 280 18.18 -6.67 -0.15
N CYS A 281 17.42 -6.70 -1.26
CA CYS A 281 17.81 -7.47 -2.44
C CYS A 281 19.19 -7.06 -3.00
N SER A 282 19.63 -5.81 -2.76
CA SER A 282 20.96 -5.33 -3.15
C SER A 282 22.11 -6.16 -2.57
N PHE A 283 21.91 -6.79 -1.41
CA PHE A 283 22.91 -7.68 -0.80
C PHE A 283 23.06 -9.01 -1.55
N LEU A 284 22.04 -9.42 -2.31
CA LEU A 284 21.97 -10.72 -2.96
C LEU A 284 22.29 -10.62 -4.45
N THR A 285 21.78 -9.60 -5.15
CA THR A 285 21.85 -9.54 -6.61
C THR A 285 22.02 -8.11 -7.13
N ARG A 286 22.70 -7.95 -8.29
CA ARG A 286 23.00 -6.62 -8.86
C ARG A 286 21.82 -5.99 -9.61
N ARG A 287 20.88 -6.80 -10.13
CA ARG A 287 19.91 -6.38 -11.17
C ARG A 287 18.59 -7.15 -11.20
N GLU A 288 18.21 -7.85 -10.13
CA GLU A 288 16.96 -8.64 -10.12
C GLU A 288 15.76 -7.88 -9.54
N TYR A 289 15.88 -6.57 -9.32
CA TYR A 289 14.72 -5.78 -8.89
C TYR A 289 13.55 -5.91 -9.87
N SER A 290 13.81 -5.90 -11.19
CA SER A 290 12.74 -6.01 -12.19
C SER A 290 11.91 -7.28 -12.04
N SER A 291 12.54 -8.45 -11.89
CA SER A 291 11.80 -9.72 -11.77
C SER A 291 11.01 -9.80 -10.46
N VAL A 292 11.60 -9.32 -9.35
CA VAL A 292 10.93 -9.29 -8.04
C VAL A 292 9.76 -8.31 -8.04
N LEU A 293 9.93 -7.11 -8.61
CA LEU A 293 8.88 -6.10 -8.74
C LEU A 293 7.73 -6.59 -9.63
N LEU A 294 8.02 -7.27 -10.74
CA LEU A 294 6.98 -7.86 -11.60
C LEU A 294 6.26 -9.02 -10.92
N ARG A 295 6.96 -9.87 -10.16
CA ARG A 295 6.31 -10.90 -9.33
C ARG A 295 5.37 -10.29 -8.29
N LEU A 296 5.82 -9.24 -7.58
CA LEU A 296 4.99 -8.52 -6.61
C LEU A 296 3.79 -7.84 -7.29
N THR A 297 3.97 -7.31 -8.50
CA THR A 297 2.88 -6.76 -9.32
C THR A 297 1.82 -7.82 -9.62
N GLY A 298 2.23 -9.04 -9.96
CA GLY A 298 1.33 -10.19 -10.13
C GLY A 298 0.64 -10.61 -8.83
N ALA A 299 1.34 -10.56 -7.68
CA ALA A 299 0.76 -10.90 -6.38
C ALA A 299 -0.39 -9.97 -5.97
N ILE A 300 -0.32 -8.69 -6.35
CA ILE A 300 -1.40 -7.71 -6.07
C ILE A 300 -2.72 -8.09 -6.77
N CYS A 301 -2.67 -8.82 -7.88
CA CYS A 301 -3.89 -9.30 -8.56
C CYS A 301 -4.72 -10.27 -7.69
N GLY A 302 -4.13 -10.84 -6.64
CA GLY A 302 -4.85 -11.66 -5.65
C GLY A 302 -5.63 -10.85 -4.60
N ILE A 303 -5.50 -9.51 -4.58
CA ILE A 303 -6.23 -8.63 -3.65
C ILE A 303 -7.60 -8.33 -4.24
N GLY A 304 -8.66 -8.79 -3.56
CA GLY A 304 -10.04 -8.68 -4.04
C GLY A 304 -10.70 -7.31 -3.85
N ASP A 305 -10.28 -6.53 -2.85
CA ASP A 305 -10.79 -5.17 -2.64
C ASP A 305 -10.06 -4.19 -3.57
N PRO A 306 -10.78 -3.45 -4.44
CA PRO A 306 -10.16 -2.60 -5.46
C PRO A 306 -9.41 -1.40 -4.86
N LEU A 307 -9.85 -0.88 -3.70
CA LEU A 307 -9.18 0.24 -3.03
C LEU A 307 -7.88 -0.24 -2.38
N VAL A 308 -7.94 -1.34 -1.63
CA VAL A 308 -6.76 -1.97 -1.02
C VAL A 308 -5.73 -2.32 -2.10
N ALA A 309 -6.19 -2.88 -3.22
CA ALA A 309 -5.32 -3.23 -4.34
C ALA A 309 -4.68 -2.00 -5.00
N ALA A 310 -5.38 -0.86 -5.09
CA ALA A 310 -4.81 0.38 -5.62
C ALA A 310 -3.69 0.93 -4.73
N TYR A 311 -3.88 0.91 -3.41
CA TYR A 311 -2.88 1.35 -2.44
C TYR A 311 -1.68 0.39 -2.34
N ALA A 312 -1.90 -0.93 -2.51
CA ALA A 312 -0.81 -1.89 -2.64
C ALA A 312 0.08 -1.59 -3.87
N ARG A 313 -0.53 -1.26 -5.02
CA ARG A 313 0.21 -0.81 -6.22
C ARG A 313 0.98 0.48 -5.97
N CYS A 314 0.37 1.44 -5.29
CA CYS A 314 1.01 2.69 -4.90
C CYS A 314 2.26 2.43 -4.04
N TYR A 315 2.15 1.58 -3.01
CA TYR A 315 3.28 1.21 -2.16
C TYR A 315 4.40 0.55 -2.97
N LEU A 316 4.06 -0.40 -3.84
CA LEU A 316 5.05 -1.07 -4.69
C LEU A 316 5.76 -0.10 -5.65
N CYS A 317 5.01 0.79 -6.32
CA CYS A 317 5.60 1.80 -7.20
C CYS A 317 6.49 2.77 -6.41
N ARG A 318 6.06 3.18 -5.21
CA ARG A 318 6.86 4.05 -4.32
C ARG A 318 8.18 3.41 -3.92
N VAL A 319 8.13 2.17 -3.43
CA VAL A 319 9.35 1.46 -3.03
C VAL A 319 10.21 1.14 -4.25
N GLY A 320 9.60 0.70 -5.36
CA GLY A 320 10.28 0.43 -6.63
C GLY A 320 11.07 1.63 -7.14
N MET A 321 10.46 2.82 -7.17
CA MET A 321 11.16 4.07 -7.52
C MET A 321 12.30 4.42 -6.57
N SER A 322 12.25 4.00 -5.31
CA SER A 322 13.32 4.25 -4.34
C SER A 322 14.51 3.30 -4.47
N VAL A 323 14.27 2.03 -4.85
CA VAL A 323 15.31 0.99 -4.90
C VAL A 323 15.87 0.76 -6.30
N ALA A 324 15.06 0.94 -7.34
CA ALA A 324 15.41 0.70 -8.74
C ALA A 324 14.68 1.70 -9.64
N PRO A 325 15.00 3.01 -9.57
CA PRO A 325 14.34 4.04 -10.37
C PRO A 325 14.47 3.81 -11.88
N GLU A 326 15.51 3.11 -12.35
CA GLU A 326 15.68 2.74 -13.76
C GLU A 326 14.67 1.70 -14.25
N ALA A 327 14.12 0.87 -13.36
CA ALA A 327 13.27 -0.26 -13.72
C ALA A 327 11.81 0.17 -13.92
N HIS A 328 11.49 0.93 -14.96
CA HIS A 328 10.14 1.50 -15.15
C HIS A 328 9.04 0.51 -15.53
N GLU A 329 9.39 -0.71 -15.97
CA GLU A 329 8.43 -1.70 -16.48
C GLU A 329 7.34 -2.04 -15.45
N HIS A 330 7.72 -2.28 -14.19
CA HIS A 330 6.76 -2.63 -13.13
C HIS A 330 5.74 -1.52 -12.86
N VAL A 331 6.13 -0.25 -12.97
CA VAL A 331 5.23 0.89 -12.74
C VAL A 331 4.10 0.87 -13.77
N LEU A 332 4.49 0.69 -15.04
CA LEU A 332 3.56 0.65 -16.15
C LEU A 332 2.63 -0.58 -16.08
N GLU A 333 3.18 -1.74 -15.74
CA GLU A 333 2.40 -2.97 -15.51
C GLU A 333 1.40 -2.83 -14.35
N ASN A 334 1.80 -2.20 -13.24
CA ASN A 334 0.89 -1.91 -12.13
C ASN A 334 -0.28 -1.04 -12.59
N PHE A 335 0.00 0.00 -13.38
CA PHE A 335 -1.03 0.88 -13.91
C PHE A 335 -1.95 0.16 -14.91
N TRP A 336 -1.42 -0.65 -15.82
CA TRP A 336 -2.22 -1.46 -16.74
C TRP A 336 -3.08 -2.49 -16.04
N HIS A 337 -2.54 -3.18 -15.03
CA HIS A 337 -3.33 -4.08 -14.20
C HIS A 337 -4.42 -3.33 -13.42
N PHE A 338 -4.14 -2.12 -12.94
CA PHE A 338 -5.17 -1.28 -12.34
C PHE A 338 -6.30 -0.99 -13.33
N LEU A 339 -5.99 -0.51 -14.55
CA LEU A 339 -6.99 -0.27 -15.60
C LEU A 339 -7.77 -1.53 -15.98
N LEU A 340 -7.12 -2.69 -16.05
CA LEU A 340 -7.77 -3.97 -16.33
C LEU A 340 -8.81 -4.33 -15.26
N THR A 341 -8.52 -4.00 -14.00
CA THR A 341 -9.43 -4.23 -12.87
C THR A 341 -10.36 -3.05 -12.58
N TYR A 342 -10.21 -1.92 -13.28
CA TYR A 342 -10.99 -0.71 -13.03
C TYR A 342 -12.52 -0.89 -13.16
N PRO A 343 -13.04 -1.69 -14.11
CA PRO A 343 -14.47 -1.98 -14.17
C PRO A 343 -15.04 -2.67 -12.92
N GLN A 344 -14.20 -3.16 -12.00
CA GLN A 344 -14.65 -3.69 -10.72
C GLN A 344 -15.35 -2.65 -9.84
N LEU A 345 -15.10 -1.36 -10.07
CA LEU A 345 -15.77 -0.25 -9.38
C LEU A 345 -17.30 -0.25 -9.58
N GLU A 346 -17.77 -0.82 -10.69
CA GLU A 346 -19.20 -0.92 -11.00
C GLU A 346 -19.84 -2.21 -10.47
N ARG A 347 -19.06 -3.10 -9.84
CA ARG A 347 -19.58 -4.39 -9.36
C ARG A 347 -20.51 -4.21 -8.16
N PRO A 348 -21.48 -5.13 -7.97
CA PRO A 348 -22.41 -5.08 -6.86
C PRO A 348 -21.76 -5.04 -5.47
N VAL A 349 -20.56 -5.60 -5.31
CA VAL A 349 -19.81 -5.57 -4.05
C VAL A 349 -19.45 -4.15 -3.63
N VAL A 350 -19.03 -3.30 -4.57
CA VAL A 350 -18.73 -1.88 -4.30
C VAL A 350 -20.02 -1.15 -3.97
N GLN A 351 -21.09 -1.41 -4.72
CA GLN A 351 -22.41 -0.83 -4.43
C GLN A 351 -22.95 -1.21 -3.05
N GLN A 352 -22.68 -2.44 -2.60
CA GLN A 352 -23.02 -2.89 -1.26
C GLN A 352 -22.18 -2.17 -0.19
N LEU A 353 -20.87 -2.04 -0.40
CA LEU A 353 -19.97 -1.27 0.48
C LEU A 353 -20.46 0.17 0.64
N LEU A 354 -20.75 0.85 -0.48
CA LEU A 354 -21.27 2.22 -0.49
C LEU A 354 -22.56 2.36 0.31
N ARG A 355 -23.50 1.43 0.15
CA ARG A 355 -24.76 1.42 0.92
C ARG A 355 -24.52 1.18 2.42
N GLN A 356 -23.64 0.25 2.77
CA GLN A 356 -23.33 -0.06 4.17
C GLN A 356 -22.65 1.13 4.87
N GLN A 357 -21.74 1.79 4.18
CA GLN A 357 -20.95 2.93 4.65
C GLN A 357 -21.68 4.28 4.48
N LYS A 358 -22.89 4.29 3.90
CA LYS A 358 -23.65 5.51 3.54
C LYS A 358 -22.81 6.53 2.76
N LEU A 359 -21.98 6.02 1.85
CA LEU A 359 -21.05 6.79 1.05
C LEU A 359 -21.54 6.86 -0.39
N ASP A 360 -21.40 8.02 -1.02
CA ASP A 360 -21.66 8.19 -2.45
C ASP A 360 -20.46 7.74 -3.29
N LEU A 361 -20.72 7.32 -4.54
CA LEU A 361 -19.68 6.85 -5.44
C LEU A 361 -18.62 7.93 -5.70
N SER A 362 -19.05 9.18 -5.85
CA SER A 362 -18.18 10.32 -6.14
C SER A 362 -17.14 10.51 -5.04
N THR A 363 -17.56 10.55 -3.77
CA THR A 363 -16.65 10.59 -2.61
C THR A 363 -15.75 9.35 -2.55
N TYR A 364 -16.29 8.15 -2.78
CA TYR A 364 -15.49 6.93 -2.79
C TYR A 364 -14.37 6.95 -3.84
N LEU A 365 -14.65 7.43 -5.05
CA LEU A 365 -13.63 7.56 -6.09
C LEU A 365 -12.52 8.54 -5.68
N THR A 366 -12.82 9.60 -4.92
CA THR A 366 -11.77 10.51 -4.43
C THR A 366 -10.78 9.86 -3.47
N LEU A 367 -11.11 8.70 -2.89
CA LEU A 367 -10.19 7.92 -2.03
C LEU A 367 -9.06 7.28 -2.83
N TYR A 368 -9.22 7.12 -4.16
CA TYR A 368 -8.19 6.57 -5.05
C TYR A 368 -7.15 7.61 -5.46
N CYS A 369 -7.48 8.91 -5.43
CA CYS A 369 -6.59 9.96 -5.94
C CYS A 369 -5.16 9.85 -5.38
N PRO A 370 -4.91 9.74 -4.06
CA PRO A 370 -3.54 9.70 -3.55
C PRO A 370 -2.70 8.54 -4.11
N ALA A 371 -3.32 7.36 -4.25
CA ALA A 371 -2.65 6.19 -4.82
C ALA A 371 -2.44 6.33 -6.32
N LEU A 372 -3.47 6.76 -7.05
CA LEU A 372 -3.45 6.85 -8.50
C LEU A 372 -2.56 8.00 -9.01
N ASP A 373 -2.61 9.16 -8.34
CA ASP A 373 -1.75 10.30 -8.60
C ASP A 373 -0.28 9.89 -8.47
N TRP A 374 0.07 9.12 -7.43
CA TRP A 374 1.44 8.63 -7.24
C TRP A 374 1.86 7.64 -8.32
N ILE A 375 1.02 6.65 -8.64
CA ILE A 375 1.30 5.67 -9.70
C ILE A 375 1.51 6.40 -11.04
N LEU A 376 0.63 7.32 -11.40
CA LEU A 376 0.73 8.08 -12.64
C LEU A 376 1.93 9.03 -12.66
N GLN A 377 2.33 9.59 -11.52
CA GLN A 377 3.53 10.40 -11.42
C GLN A 377 4.78 9.55 -11.69
N CYS A 378 4.80 8.31 -11.19
CA CYS A 378 5.84 7.33 -11.51
C CYS A 378 5.81 6.96 -13.00
N VAL A 379 4.62 6.77 -13.60
CA VAL A 379 4.47 6.50 -15.04
C VAL A 379 4.99 7.67 -15.88
N ALA A 380 4.69 8.91 -15.49
CA ALA A 380 5.07 10.09 -16.23
C ALA A 380 6.57 10.44 -16.11
N HIS A 381 7.23 9.92 -15.08
CA HIS A 381 8.65 10.14 -14.88
C HIS A 381 9.47 9.50 -16.01
N GLY A 382 10.20 10.32 -16.78
CA GLY A 382 11.02 9.84 -17.90
C GLY A 382 10.25 9.30 -19.10
N ALA A 383 8.91 9.43 -19.14
CA ALA A 383 8.09 8.93 -20.24
C ALA A 383 8.17 9.80 -21.50
N SER A 384 8.10 9.15 -22.67
CA SER A 384 7.90 9.83 -23.96
C SER A 384 6.47 10.36 -24.08
N GLU A 385 6.28 11.40 -24.90
CA GLU A 385 4.92 11.92 -25.15
C GLU A 385 4.00 10.86 -25.77
N ASP A 386 4.52 9.99 -26.64
CA ASP A 386 3.75 8.87 -27.22
C ASP A 386 3.19 7.92 -26.15
N LEU A 387 3.95 7.67 -25.07
CA LEU A 387 3.49 6.85 -23.96
C LEU A 387 2.40 7.58 -23.16
N LEU A 388 2.57 8.87 -22.90
CA LEU A 388 1.58 9.69 -22.20
C LEU A 388 0.26 9.76 -22.98
N ASP A 389 0.33 9.89 -24.32
CA ASP A 389 -0.85 9.85 -25.18
C ASP A 389 -1.54 8.47 -25.17
N GLN A 390 -0.77 7.38 -25.15
CA GLN A 390 -1.32 6.02 -24.99
C GLN A 390 -2.02 5.83 -23.63
N VAL A 391 -1.42 6.30 -22.54
CA VAL A 391 -2.02 6.29 -21.20
C VAL A 391 -3.32 7.08 -21.20
N LEU A 392 -3.29 8.31 -21.73
CA LEU A 392 -4.46 9.17 -21.83
C LEU A 392 -5.58 8.52 -22.65
N ALA A 393 -5.26 7.93 -23.81
CA ALA A 393 -6.23 7.23 -24.65
C ALA A 393 -6.89 6.05 -23.93
N ARG A 394 -6.11 5.24 -23.22
CA ARG A 394 -6.64 4.10 -22.44
C ARG A 394 -7.51 4.55 -21.28
N CYS A 395 -7.17 5.65 -20.61
CA CYS A 395 -7.99 6.22 -19.54
C CYS A 395 -9.33 6.75 -20.05
N LYS A 396 -9.35 7.41 -21.21
CA LYS A 396 -10.59 7.89 -21.85
C LYS A 396 -11.58 6.76 -22.16
N ALA A 397 -11.06 5.57 -22.48
CA ALA A 397 -11.87 4.41 -22.84
C ALA A 397 -12.53 3.69 -21.64
N GLN A 398 -12.14 4.03 -20.41
CA GLN A 398 -12.73 3.40 -19.21
C GLN A 398 -14.08 4.01 -18.85
N CYS A 399 -14.92 3.23 -18.16
CA CYS A 399 -16.05 3.80 -17.42
C CYS A 399 -15.55 4.77 -16.36
N ASN A 400 -16.38 5.71 -15.88
CA ASN A 400 -16.01 6.67 -14.82
C ASN A 400 -14.62 7.30 -15.00
N SER A 401 -14.27 7.67 -16.24
CA SER A 401 -12.93 8.13 -16.61
C SER A 401 -12.52 9.44 -15.91
N ALA A 402 -13.48 10.16 -15.33
CA ALA A 402 -13.25 11.38 -14.55
C ALA A 402 -12.15 11.23 -13.48
N LEU A 403 -12.15 10.16 -12.68
CA LEU A 403 -11.09 9.92 -11.70
C LEU A 403 -9.71 9.80 -12.36
N LEU A 404 -9.64 9.04 -13.47
CA LEU A 404 -8.39 8.82 -14.23
C LEU A 404 -7.90 10.13 -14.85
N LEU A 405 -8.81 10.93 -15.43
CA LEU A 405 -8.50 12.23 -16.03
C LEU A 405 -8.01 13.22 -14.97
N ASN A 406 -8.65 13.27 -13.80
CA ASN A 406 -8.17 14.09 -12.70
C ASN A 406 -6.74 13.71 -12.32
N SER A 407 -6.49 12.41 -12.17
CA SER A 407 -5.18 11.92 -11.72
C SER A 407 -4.09 12.14 -12.78
N ILE A 408 -4.44 12.07 -14.08
CA ILE A 408 -3.55 12.47 -15.18
C ILE A 408 -3.21 13.96 -15.06
N MET A 409 -4.20 14.83 -14.87
CA MET A 409 -3.94 16.28 -14.76
C MET A 409 -3.07 16.61 -13.54
N THR A 410 -3.24 15.89 -12.43
CA THR A 410 -2.39 16.05 -11.23
C THR A 410 -0.95 15.57 -11.47
N ALA A 411 -0.77 14.45 -12.17
CA ALA A 411 0.51 13.74 -12.24
C ALA A 411 1.38 14.12 -13.45
N PHE A 412 0.78 14.50 -14.57
CA PHE A 412 1.51 14.78 -15.81
C PHE A 412 2.04 16.22 -15.81
N ARG A 413 3.01 16.47 -16.69
CA ARG A 413 3.56 17.81 -16.90
C ARG A 413 2.45 18.81 -17.26
N PRO A 414 2.36 20.00 -16.63
CA PRO A 414 1.32 20.98 -16.93
C PRO A 414 1.24 21.35 -18.42
N GLU A 415 2.37 21.38 -19.12
CA GLU A 415 2.43 21.68 -20.56
C GLU A 415 1.70 20.64 -21.40
N PHE A 416 1.77 19.35 -21.02
CA PHE A 416 1.05 18.28 -21.71
C PHE A 416 -0.47 18.48 -21.61
N VAL A 417 -0.94 18.89 -20.41
CA VAL A 417 -2.35 19.18 -20.14
C VAL A 417 -2.80 20.46 -20.84
N ALA A 418 -2.00 21.53 -20.76
CA ALA A 418 -2.31 22.83 -21.36
C ALA A 418 -2.43 22.77 -22.89
N ASN A 419 -1.54 22.01 -23.55
CA ASN A 419 -1.62 21.78 -25.00
C ASN A 419 -2.91 21.07 -25.44
N ARG A 420 -3.53 20.32 -24.53
CA ARG A 420 -4.77 19.56 -24.74
C ARG A 420 -5.95 20.14 -23.93
N ALA A 421 -5.85 21.39 -23.47
CA ALA A 421 -6.81 21.98 -22.54
C ALA A 421 -8.26 21.91 -23.04
N LEU A 422 -8.48 22.21 -24.33
CA LEU A 422 -9.81 22.17 -24.93
C LEU A 422 -10.39 20.75 -24.95
N GLU A 423 -9.55 19.74 -25.16
CA GLU A 423 -9.94 18.34 -25.10
C GLU A 423 -10.37 17.96 -23.68
N PHE A 424 -9.58 18.31 -22.65
CA PHE A 424 -9.91 18.05 -21.26
C PHE A 424 -11.23 18.70 -20.84
N VAL A 425 -11.47 19.97 -21.21
CA VAL A 425 -12.75 20.62 -20.93
C VAL A 425 -13.92 19.91 -21.61
N GLY A 426 -13.73 19.44 -22.85
CA GLY A 426 -14.73 18.64 -23.57
C GLY A 426 -15.07 17.34 -22.82
N LEU A 427 -14.05 16.58 -22.44
CA LEU A 427 -14.21 15.31 -21.70
C LEU A 427 -14.92 15.53 -20.36
N MET A 428 -14.54 16.57 -19.62
CA MET A 428 -15.11 16.89 -18.31
C MET A 428 -16.58 17.29 -18.38
N ARG A 429 -17.00 17.94 -19.47
CA ARG A 429 -18.41 18.27 -19.70
C ARG A 429 -19.26 17.02 -19.88
N ASP A 430 -18.69 16.03 -20.56
CA ASP A 430 -19.40 14.79 -20.93
C ASP A 430 -19.37 13.74 -19.80
N CYS A 431 -18.59 13.96 -18.73
CA CYS A 431 -18.61 13.15 -17.51
C CYS A 431 -19.91 13.36 -16.71
N ASP A 432 -20.44 12.27 -16.13
CA ASP A 432 -21.59 12.31 -15.22
C ASP A 432 -21.20 12.89 -13.85
N ASP A 433 -22.01 13.81 -13.32
CA ASP A 433 -21.84 14.40 -11.99
C ASP A 433 -21.92 13.35 -10.87
N ALA A 434 -22.63 12.24 -11.10
CA ALA A 434 -22.73 11.14 -10.14
C ALA A 434 -21.44 10.30 -10.04
N SER A 435 -20.53 10.41 -11.00
CA SER A 435 -19.31 9.60 -11.05
C SER A 435 -18.16 10.19 -10.22
N PHE A 436 -17.84 11.46 -10.38
CA PHE A 436 -16.71 12.14 -9.72
C PHE A 436 -16.98 13.64 -9.60
N PRO A 437 -16.46 14.35 -8.58
CA PRO A 437 -16.82 15.75 -8.38
C PRO A 437 -16.21 16.65 -9.46
N LYS A 438 -17.07 17.27 -10.30
CA LYS A 438 -16.61 18.16 -11.39
C LYS A 438 -15.80 19.36 -10.91
N HIS A 439 -16.08 19.87 -9.71
CA HIS A 439 -15.31 20.98 -9.14
C HIS A 439 -13.83 20.60 -8.92
N VAL A 440 -13.55 19.34 -8.57
CA VAL A 440 -12.17 18.85 -8.41
C VAL A 440 -11.46 18.85 -9.77
N LEU A 441 -12.09 18.28 -10.79
CA LEU A 441 -11.55 18.28 -12.16
C LEU A 441 -11.25 19.69 -12.67
N LEU A 442 -12.20 20.62 -12.49
CA LEU A 442 -12.07 22.01 -12.91
C LEU A 442 -10.96 22.72 -12.15
N ARG A 443 -10.88 22.54 -10.83
CA ARG A 443 -9.79 23.11 -10.03
C ARG A 443 -8.43 22.59 -10.50
N THR A 444 -8.28 21.27 -10.68
CA THR A 444 -7.03 20.66 -11.15
C THR A 444 -6.62 21.18 -12.52
N LEU A 445 -7.56 21.24 -13.49
CA LEU A 445 -7.28 21.81 -14.79
C LEU A 445 -6.84 23.27 -14.69
N GLY A 446 -7.54 24.08 -13.88
CA GLY A 446 -7.20 25.48 -13.63
C GLY A 446 -5.76 25.63 -13.13
N LEU A 447 -5.34 24.78 -12.19
CA LEU A 447 -3.97 24.80 -11.64
C LEU A 447 -2.93 24.49 -12.72
N CYS A 448 -3.19 23.51 -13.60
CA CYS A 448 -2.31 23.23 -14.74
C CYS A 448 -2.19 24.44 -15.68
N LEU A 449 -3.30 25.12 -15.95
CA LEU A 449 -3.36 26.26 -16.87
C LEU A 449 -2.77 27.55 -16.30
N VAL A 450 -2.68 27.66 -14.97
CA VAL A 450 -1.91 28.72 -14.31
C VAL A 450 -0.42 28.52 -14.57
N LEU A 451 0.05 27.27 -14.44
CA LEU A 451 1.46 26.90 -14.61
C LEU A 451 1.92 26.88 -16.07
N ALA A 452 1.06 26.46 -17.01
CA ALA A 452 1.38 26.36 -18.43
C ALA A 452 0.28 26.94 -19.32
N ASP A 453 0.70 27.67 -20.36
CA ASP A 453 -0.23 28.39 -21.23
C ASP A 453 -0.82 27.45 -22.31
N PRO A 454 -2.15 27.41 -22.48
CA PRO A 454 -2.74 26.68 -23.60
C PRO A 454 -2.57 27.46 -24.92
N PRO A 455 -2.75 26.79 -26.07
CA PRO A 455 -2.62 27.41 -27.40
C PRO A 455 -3.53 28.64 -27.55
N GLU A 456 -3.03 29.70 -28.18
CA GLU A 456 -3.72 31.01 -28.21
C GLU A 456 -5.14 30.94 -28.77
N GLU A 457 -5.31 30.15 -29.83
CA GLU A 457 -6.58 29.92 -30.52
C GLU A 457 -7.63 29.24 -29.61
N GLN A 458 -7.19 28.45 -28.64
CA GLN A 458 -8.05 27.69 -27.74
C GLN A 458 -8.42 28.47 -26.48
N ARG A 459 -7.63 29.46 -26.07
CA ARG A 459 -7.76 30.16 -24.77
C ARG A 459 -9.17 30.65 -24.47
N ARG A 460 -9.80 31.31 -25.45
CA ARG A 460 -11.16 31.86 -25.28
C ARG A 460 -12.20 30.76 -25.13
N GLN A 461 -12.06 29.68 -25.91
CA GLN A 461 -13.00 28.56 -25.87
C GLN A 461 -12.88 27.78 -24.56
N VAL A 462 -11.64 27.52 -24.11
CA VAL A 462 -11.34 26.87 -22.82
C VAL A 462 -12.02 27.62 -21.68
N LEU A 463 -11.78 28.93 -21.56
CA LEU A 463 -12.41 29.74 -20.51
C LEU A 463 -13.93 29.72 -20.60
N SER A 464 -14.49 29.94 -21.80
CA SER A 464 -15.95 29.95 -21.98
C SER A 464 -16.61 28.62 -21.61
N GLN A 465 -16.00 27.50 -21.97
CA GLN A 465 -16.55 26.18 -21.68
C GLN A 465 -16.38 25.80 -20.21
N ALA A 466 -15.21 26.05 -19.61
CA ALA A 466 -14.98 25.81 -18.19
C ALA A 466 -15.94 26.65 -17.33
N TRP A 467 -16.09 27.95 -17.64
CA TRP A 467 -16.95 28.85 -16.87
C TRP A 467 -18.43 28.47 -16.93
N LYS A 468 -18.91 27.90 -18.05
CA LYS A 468 -20.28 27.36 -18.15
C LYS A 468 -20.54 26.21 -17.17
N VAL A 469 -19.51 25.45 -16.80
CA VAL A 469 -19.63 24.38 -15.81
C VAL A 469 -19.47 24.96 -14.40
N ILE A 470 -18.47 25.81 -14.16
CA ILE A 470 -18.23 26.47 -12.87
C ILE A 470 -19.48 27.23 -12.40
N ALA A 471 -20.10 28.02 -13.27
CA ALA A 471 -21.30 28.80 -12.94
C ALA A 471 -22.54 27.95 -12.56
N LYS A 472 -22.51 26.64 -12.82
CA LYS A 472 -23.60 25.70 -12.47
C LYS A 472 -23.35 24.97 -11.14
N LEU A 473 -22.18 25.14 -10.53
CA LEU A 473 -21.87 24.54 -9.23
C LEU A 473 -22.78 25.13 -8.15
N ARG A 474 -23.50 24.26 -7.43
CA ARG A 474 -24.49 24.67 -6.42
C ARG A 474 -23.88 24.93 -5.04
N SER A 475 -22.82 24.20 -4.70
CA SER A 475 -22.11 24.35 -3.44
C SER A 475 -21.25 25.61 -3.48
N PRO A 476 -21.42 26.57 -2.54
CA PRO A 476 -20.58 27.75 -2.47
C PRO A 476 -19.10 27.42 -2.28
N ALA A 477 -18.79 26.38 -1.49
CA ALA A 477 -17.41 25.95 -1.27
C ALA A 477 -16.77 25.43 -2.57
N ASP A 478 -17.49 24.57 -3.31
CA ASP A 478 -17.04 24.01 -4.58
C ASP A 478 -16.82 25.11 -5.62
N TYR A 479 -17.77 26.04 -5.70
CA TYR A 479 -17.70 27.21 -6.59
C TYR A 479 -16.47 28.07 -6.28
N LEU A 480 -16.29 28.46 -5.01
CA LEU A 480 -15.15 29.27 -4.59
C LEU A 480 -13.82 28.55 -4.85
N SER A 481 -13.76 27.23 -4.62
CA SER A 481 -12.56 26.43 -4.91
C SER A 481 -12.18 26.43 -6.40
N CYS A 482 -13.14 26.57 -7.32
CA CYS A 482 -12.82 26.71 -8.73
C CYS A 482 -12.43 28.15 -9.07
N VAL A 483 -13.22 29.13 -8.63
CA VAL A 483 -13.04 30.53 -8.98
C VAL A 483 -11.70 31.08 -8.50
N GLU A 484 -11.26 30.72 -7.30
CA GLU A 484 -9.96 31.12 -6.74
C GLU A 484 -8.80 30.85 -7.71
N VAL A 485 -8.83 29.70 -8.40
CA VAL A 485 -7.79 29.32 -9.35
C VAL A 485 -8.07 29.91 -10.74
N TRP A 486 -9.32 29.81 -11.19
CA TRP A 486 -9.70 30.22 -12.56
C TRP A 486 -9.70 31.72 -12.79
N ILE A 487 -9.68 32.56 -11.75
CA ILE A 487 -9.60 34.02 -11.89
C ILE A 487 -8.24 34.49 -12.43
N GLU A 488 -7.17 33.73 -12.19
CA GLU A 488 -5.85 34.06 -12.71
C GLU A 488 -5.77 33.88 -14.23
N TYR A 489 -6.48 32.89 -14.76
CA TYR A 489 -6.50 32.59 -16.20
C TYR A 489 -6.89 33.78 -17.08
N PRO A 490 -8.01 34.49 -16.86
CA PRO A 490 -8.33 35.67 -17.65
C PRO A 490 -7.40 36.85 -17.41
N CYS A 491 -6.89 37.01 -16.19
CA CYS A 491 -5.89 38.03 -15.88
C CYS A 491 -4.57 37.79 -16.64
N LYS A 492 -4.19 36.54 -16.89
CA LYS A 492 -2.98 36.20 -17.63
C LYS A 492 -3.15 36.38 -19.14
N HIS A 493 -4.31 36.03 -19.69
CA HIS A 493 -4.48 35.85 -21.13
C HIS A 493 -5.38 36.87 -21.85
N PHE A 494 -6.20 37.64 -21.13
CA PHE A 494 -7.13 38.62 -21.71
C PHE A 494 -6.91 40.03 -21.17
N THR A 495 -5.67 40.37 -20.81
CA THR A 495 -5.31 41.75 -20.49
C THR A 495 -5.44 42.63 -21.74
N VAL A 496 -6.14 43.74 -21.60
CA VAL A 496 -6.13 44.80 -22.59
C VAL A 496 -4.71 45.38 -22.58
N ARG A 497 -3.97 45.20 -23.68
CA ARG A 497 -2.70 45.90 -23.90
C ARG A 497 -2.93 47.34 -24.31
#